data_AF-A0A3D8RU11-F1
#
_entry.id   AF-A0A3D8RU11-F1
#
_cell.length_a   1.000
_cell.length_b   1.000
_cell.length_c   1.000
_cell.angle_alpha   90.00
_cell.angle_beta   90.00
_cell.angle_gamma   90.00
#
_symmetry.space_group_name_H-M   'P 1'
#
loop_
_entity.id
_entity.type
_entity.pdbx_description
1 polymer ?
#
loop_
_entity_poly.entity_id
_entity_poly.type
_entity_poly.pdbx_seq_one_letter_code
_entity_poly.pdbx_strand_id
1 'polypeptide(L)'
;MASLQKATASALKSSSTIASAQSSSSARRQLNAVVVSAGLMQKTVKVRIGVQKWNSHVRKNYNLAAHLLVHDPNSSLRLGDVISITPGWRVSKHVHHVVDSIIAPYGVPIEERPRVPSEAERIAEREEKMRVKVERRKEAASRANEVEASETETVAQVKATEVTRKAKKAKKEKAMKKSVLESTPREEEPSKKTGWFS
;
A
#
# COMPACT_ATOMS: atom_id res chain seq x y z
N MET A 1 1.99 26.66 34.84
CA MET A 1 3.01 26.98 33.81
C MET A 1 3.85 25.76 33.38
N ALA A 2 3.31 24.54 33.34
CA ALA A 2 4.08 23.33 33.01
C ALA A 2 3.64 22.59 31.72
N SER A 3 2.52 22.96 31.09
CA SER A 3 2.04 22.28 29.88
C SER A 3 2.59 22.88 28.58
N LEU A 4 3.02 24.15 28.59
CA LEU A 4 3.56 24.84 27.41
C LEU A 4 4.98 24.40 27.02
N GLN A 5 5.76 23.84 27.95
CA GLN A 5 7.14 23.39 27.69
C GLN A 5 7.20 22.00 27.03
N LYS A 6 6.14 21.18 27.13
CA LYS A 6 6.11 19.83 26.55
C LYS A 6 5.76 19.85 25.05
N ALA A 7 4.99 20.83 24.60
CA ALA A 7 4.62 21.00 23.19
C ALA A 7 5.81 21.49 22.32
N THR A 8 6.66 22.37 22.86
CA THR A 8 7.83 22.89 22.13
C THR A 8 8.93 21.84 21.96
N ALA A 9 9.15 20.98 22.96
CA ALA A 9 10.13 19.89 22.87
C ALA A 9 9.74 18.77 21.89
N SER A 10 8.43 18.55 21.68
CA SER A 10 7.88 17.60 20.70
C SER A 10 8.11 18.05 19.25
N ALA A 11 7.92 19.36 18.99
CA ALA A 11 8.15 19.97 17.68
C ALA A 11 9.64 19.93 17.25
N LEU A 12 10.57 20.07 18.20
CA LEU A 12 12.02 20.00 17.97
C LEU A 12 12.53 18.55 17.73
N LYS A 13 11.81 17.52 18.21
CA LYS A 13 12.11 16.11 17.95
C LYS A 13 11.61 15.63 16.58
N SER A 14 10.56 16.27 16.06
CA SER A 14 9.99 15.99 14.74
C SER A 14 10.76 16.68 13.62
N SER A 15 11.36 17.86 13.86
CA SER A 15 12.23 18.52 12.88
C SER A 15 13.58 17.82 12.68
N SER A 16 14.16 17.24 13.74
CA SER A 16 15.45 16.54 13.65
C SER A 16 15.36 15.15 12.99
N THR A 17 14.20 14.50 13.05
CA THR A 17 13.92 13.24 12.33
C THR A 17 13.64 13.48 10.83
N ILE A 18 13.09 14.63 10.46
CA ILE A 18 12.93 15.02 9.05
C ILE A 18 14.29 15.36 8.42
N ALA A 19 15.18 16.03 9.16
CA ALA A 19 16.53 16.37 8.70
C ALA A 19 17.44 15.14 8.50
N SER A 20 17.29 14.07 9.29
CA SER A 20 18.08 12.84 9.12
C SER A 20 17.59 11.94 7.98
N ALA A 21 16.32 12.06 7.56
CA ALA A 21 15.83 11.42 6.34
C ALA A 21 16.40 12.08 5.07
N GLN A 22 16.69 13.38 5.13
CA GLN A 22 17.36 14.13 4.05
C GLN A 22 18.85 13.81 3.94
N SER A 23 19.50 13.29 5.00
CA SER A 23 20.95 13.05 5.04
C SER A 23 21.40 11.70 4.47
N SER A 24 20.53 10.95 3.78
CA SER A 24 20.93 9.78 2.97
C SER A 24 21.17 10.13 1.51
N SER A 25 21.28 11.42 1.17
CA SER A 25 21.79 11.92 -0.11
C SER A 25 23.30 11.71 -0.19
N SER A 26 23.77 10.47 -0.09
CA SER A 26 25.12 10.13 -0.55
C SER A 26 25.17 10.53 -2.03
N ALA A 27 26.12 11.40 -2.38
CA ALA A 27 26.24 11.94 -3.73
C ALA A 27 26.26 10.78 -4.74
N ARG A 28 25.15 10.61 -5.45
CA ARG A 28 25.02 9.52 -6.41
C ARG A 28 26.00 9.77 -7.54
N ARG A 29 26.72 8.72 -7.95
CA ARG A 29 27.64 8.82 -9.08
C ARG A 29 26.85 9.21 -10.34
N GLN A 30 27.14 10.38 -10.89
CA GLN A 30 26.66 10.79 -12.21
C GLN A 30 27.50 10.14 -13.30
N LEU A 31 26.84 9.70 -14.37
CA LEU A 31 27.48 9.07 -15.53
C LEU A 31 27.12 9.83 -16.78
N ASN A 32 28.13 10.14 -17.60
CA ASN A 32 27.93 10.77 -18.90
C ASN A 32 27.65 9.70 -19.93
N ALA A 33 26.66 9.95 -20.78
CA ALA A 33 26.17 8.95 -21.69
C ALA A 33 25.60 9.58 -22.96
N VAL A 34 25.59 8.82 -24.06
CA VAL A 34 25.10 9.28 -25.37
C VAL A 34 23.83 8.53 -25.74
N VAL A 35 22.79 9.27 -26.13
CA VAL A 35 21.52 8.68 -26.55
C VAL A 35 21.67 8.01 -27.92
N VAL A 36 21.34 6.71 -27.99
CA VAL A 36 21.41 5.91 -29.22
C VAL A 36 20.05 5.82 -29.91
N SER A 37 18.97 5.63 -29.14
CA SER A 37 17.62 5.60 -29.71
C SER A 37 16.61 6.19 -28.73
N ALA A 38 15.81 7.13 -29.23
CA ALA A 38 14.73 7.81 -28.52
C ALA A 38 13.40 7.65 -29.28
N GLY A 39 12.25 7.76 -28.60
CA GLY A 39 10.91 7.76 -29.21
C GLY A 39 10.30 6.38 -29.52
N LEU A 40 11.08 5.30 -29.47
CA LEU A 40 10.56 3.93 -29.66
C LEU A 40 9.75 3.42 -28.45
N MET A 41 10.11 3.88 -27.25
CA MET A 41 9.47 3.52 -25.99
C MET A 41 9.01 4.78 -25.27
N GLN A 42 7.85 4.71 -24.63
CA GLN A 42 7.33 5.81 -23.82
C GLN A 42 8.23 6.05 -22.61
N LYS A 43 8.65 7.30 -22.40
CA LYS A 43 9.43 7.77 -21.23
C LYS A 43 10.72 6.98 -20.96
N THR A 44 11.25 6.30 -21.96
CA THR A 44 12.42 5.43 -21.84
C THR A 44 13.29 5.54 -23.07
N VAL A 45 14.61 5.62 -22.85
CA VAL A 45 15.59 5.86 -23.90
C VAL A 45 16.71 4.82 -23.79
N LYS A 46 17.25 4.38 -24.93
CA LYS A 46 18.44 3.53 -24.97
C LYS A 46 19.68 4.40 -25.11
N VAL A 47 20.63 4.18 -24.21
CA VAL A 47 21.79 5.05 -24.02
C VAL A 47 23.05 4.20 -24.03
N ARG A 48 24.15 4.76 -24.56
CA ARG A 48 25.49 4.15 -24.58
C ARG A 48 26.41 4.85 -23.60
N ILE A 49 27.15 4.06 -22.82
CA ILE A 49 28.16 4.52 -21.87
C ILE A 49 29.51 3.92 -22.26
N GLY A 50 30.57 4.72 -22.11
CA GLY A 50 31.95 4.25 -22.21
C GLY A 50 32.40 3.65 -20.87
N VAL A 51 32.75 2.36 -20.87
CA VAL A 51 33.31 1.66 -19.72
C VAL A 51 34.71 1.19 -20.09
N GLN A 52 35.69 1.33 -19.20
CA GLN A 52 37.00 0.72 -19.39
C GLN A 52 37.05 -0.63 -18.70
N LYS A 53 37.51 -1.66 -19.42
CA LYS A 53 37.71 -3.00 -18.91
C LYS A 53 39.19 -3.37 -18.98
N TRP A 54 39.78 -3.70 -17.83
CA TRP A 54 41.11 -4.27 -17.77
C TRP A 54 41.10 -5.70 -18.28
N ASN A 55 41.99 -6.02 -19.22
CA ASN A 55 42.27 -7.39 -19.63
C ASN A 55 43.55 -7.85 -18.92
N SER A 56 43.45 -8.85 -18.03
CA SER A 56 44.58 -9.37 -17.25
C SER A 56 45.61 -10.13 -18.10
N HIS A 57 45.19 -10.74 -19.21
CA HIS A 57 46.08 -11.49 -20.09
C HIS A 57 47.00 -10.55 -20.89
N VAL A 58 46.41 -9.52 -21.51
CA VAL A 58 47.16 -8.52 -22.30
C VAL A 58 47.72 -7.38 -21.43
N ARG A 59 47.27 -7.29 -20.16
CA ARG A 59 47.63 -6.24 -19.19
C ARG A 59 47.38 -4.82 -19.73
N LYS A 60 46.21 -4.61 -20.34
CA LYS A 60 45.81 -3.32 -20.92
C LYS A 60 44.32 -3.04 -20.68
N ASN A 61 43.99 -1.76 -20.53
CA ASN A 61 42.60 -1.27 -20.51
C ASN A 61 42.03 -1.16 -21.94
N TYR A 62 40.85 -1.73 -22.14
CA TYR A 62 40.09 -1.64 -23.38
C TYR A 62 38.81 -0.85 -23.17
N ASN A 63 38.41 -0.09 -24.18
CA ASN A 63 37.14 0.63 -24.18
C ASN A 63 36.01 -0.34 -24.56
N LEU A 64 35.06 -0.51 -23.67
CA LEU A 64 33.84 -1.28 -23.86
C LEU A 64 32.65 -0.32 -23.92
N ALA A 65 31.84 -0.43 -24.97
CA ALA A 65 30.55 0.26 -25.03
C ALA A 65 29.49 -0.59 -24.33
N ALA A 66 28.87 -0.04 -23.28
CA ALA A 66 27.74 -0.65 -22.60
C ALA A 66 26.44 0.09 -22.95
N HIS A 67 25.34 -0.64 -23.12
CA HIS A 67 24.03 -0.07 -23.38
C HIS A 67 23.12 -0.21 -22.17
N LEU A 68 22.44 0.87 -21.80
CA LEU A 68 21.49 0.90 -20.69
C LEU A 68 20.15 1.46 -21.15
N LEU A 69 19.09 1.10 -20.43
CA LEU A 69 17.78 1.73 -20.53
C LEU A 69 17.64 2.77 -19.41
N VAL A 70 17.27 3.98 -19.80
CA VAL A 70 17.21 5.15 -18.93
C VAL A 70 15.79 5.72 -18.96
N HIS A 71 15.27 6.08 -17.80
CA HIS A 71 13.98 6.73 -17.67
C HIS A 71 14.07 8.24 -17.94
N ASP A 72 13.25 8.73 -18.86
CA ASP A 72 13.06 10.15 -19.18
C ASP A 72 11.59 10.54 -18.87
N PRO A 73 11.31 11.17 -17.72
CA PRO A 73 9.94 11.43 -17.25
C PRO A 73 9.07 12.21 -18.25
N ASN A 74 9.68 13.18 -18.94
CA ASN A 74 9.00 14.14 -19.80
C ASN A 74 9.28 13.92 -21.30
N SER A 75 10.00 12.85 -21.66
CA SER A 75 10.34 12.53 -23.07
C SER A 75 11.02 13.69 -23.82
N SER A 76 11.96 14.33 -23.13
CA SER A 76 12.73 15.50 -23.56
C SER A 76 13.86 15.15 -24.54
N LEU A 77 14.36 13.91 -24.50
CA LEU A 77 15.57 13.51 -25.21
C LEU A 77 15.33 13.17 -26.68
N ARG A 78 16.35 13.41 -27.51
CA ARG A 78 16.43 13.06 -28.93
C ARG A 78 17.67 12.21 -29.19
N LEU A 79 17.72 11.57 -30.35
CA LEU A 79 18.86 10.76 -30.78
C LEU A 79 20.11 11.64 -30.84
N GLY A 80 21.23 11.17 -30.29
CA GLY A 80 22.51 11.88 -30.35
C GLY A 80 22.80 12.84 -29.19
N ASP A 81 21.82 13.12 -28.33
CA ASP A 81 22.06 13.97 -27.15
C ASP A 81 23.11 13.35 -26.20
N VAL A 82 23.92 14.21 -25.59
CA VAL A 82 24.81 13.84 -24.50
C VAL A 82 24.15 14.23 -23.18
N ILE A 83 23.99 13.26 -22.29
CA ILE A 83 23.22 13.40 -21.05
C ILE A 83 24.03 12.97 -19.83
N SER A 84 23.69 13.55 -18.68
CA SER A 84 24.07 13.05 -17.37
C SER A 84 22.96 12.15 -16.84
N ILE A 85 23.32 10.95 -16.40
CA ILE A 85 22.38 9.98 -15.81
C ILE A 85 22.78 9.65 -14.38
N THR A 86 21.77 9.36 -13.56
CA THR A 86 21.93 8.96 -12.17
C THR A 86 21.40 7.54 -11.96
N PRO A 87 22.21 6.61 -11.41
CA PRO A 87 21.77 5.25 -11.10
C PRO A 87 20.93 5.20 -9.82
N GLY A 88 20.28 4.06 -9.60
CA GLY A 88 19.52 3.77 -8.37
C GLY A 88 18.04 4.15 -8.44
N TRP A 89 17.57 4.71 -9.55
CA TRP A 89 16.16 4.98 -9.78
C TRP A 89 15.49 3.83 -10.53
N ARG A 90 14.99 2.85 -9.76
CA ARG A 90 14.29 1.69 -10.33
C ARG A 90 12.84 2.04 -10.69
N VAL A 91 12.54 2.12 -11.98
CA VAL A 91 11.18 2.31 -12.52
C VAL A 91 10.58 1.00 -13.01
N SER A 92 11.40 0.16 -13.65
CA SER A 92 10.98 -1.12 -14.22
C SER A 92 12.05 -2.19 -13.97
N LYS A 93 11.86 -3.40 -14.54
CA LYS A 93 12.77 -4.54 -14.37
C LYS A 93 14.19 -4.26 -14.86
N HIS A 94 14.34 -3.54 -15.99
CA HIS A 94 15.64 -3.24 -16.61
C HIS A 94 15.99 -1.74 -16.60
N VAL A 95 15.10 -0.89 -16.06
CA VAL A 95 15.26 0.57 -16.03
C VAL A 95 15.61 0.99 -14.61
N HIS A 96 16.91 1.19 -14.39
CA HIS A 96 17.49 1.53 -13.08
C HIS A 96 18.16 2.90 -13.04
N HIS A 97 18.16 3.61 -14.18
CA HIS A 97 18.83 4.88 -14.37
C HIS A 97 17.79 5.91 -14.75
N VAL A 98 18.00 7.15 -14.33
CA VAL A 98 17.15 8.30 -14.66
C VAL A 98 18.02 9.41 -15.25
N VAL A 99 17.44 10.19 -16.16
CA VAL A 99 18.09 11.38 -16.71
C VAL A 99 18.12 12.47 -15.63
N ASP A 100 19.28 13.10 -15.46
CA ASP A 100 19.46 14.22 -14.53
C ASP A 100 19.50 15.55 -15.27
N SER A 101 20.39 15.67 -16.26
CA SER A 101 20.54 16.86 -17.09
C SER A 101 20.97 16.54 -18.51
N ILE A 102 20.64 17.43 -19.44
CA ILE A 102 21.14 17.41 -20.82
C ILE A 102 22.41 18.24 -20.85
N ILE A 103 23.54 17.62 -21.21
CA ILE A 103 24.85 18.28 -21.25
C ILE A 103 25.01 19.00 -22.60
N ALA A 104 24.73 18.28 -23.69
CA ALA A 104 24.81 18.83 -25.04
C ALA A 104 23.59 18.34 -25.84
N PRO A 105 22.66 19.24 -26.21
CA PRO A 105 21.55 18.89 -27.09
C PRO A 105 22.03 18.72 -28.53
N TYR A 106 21.47 17.74 -29.24
CA TYR A 106 21.68 17.52 -30.66
C TYR A 106 20.44 17.90 -31.47
N GLY A 107 20.62 18.73 -32.50
CA GLY A 107 19.52 19.23 -33.32
C GLY A 107 18.73 20.34 -32.62
N VAL A 108 17.53 20.01 -32.13
CA VAL A 108 16.61 20.99 -31.50
C VAL A 108 17.21 21.56 -30.22
N PRO A 109 17.16 22.88 -29.97
CA PRO A 109 17.70 23.48 -28.74
C PRO A 109 16.93 23.02 -27.48
N ILE A 110 17.50 23.29 -26.30
CA ILE A 110 16.91 22.85 -25.02
C ILE A 110 15.61 23.59 -24.68
N GLU A 111 15.44 24.81 -25.20
CA GLU A 111 14.30 25.70 -24.91
C GLU A 111 12.99 25.20 -25.51
N GLU A 112 13.04 24.60 -26.71
CA GLU A 112 11.87 24.04 -27.39
C GLU A 112 11.43 22.69 -26.81
N ARG A 113 12.22 22.11 -25.90
CA ARG A 113 12.00 20.78 -25.35
C ARG A 113 11.36 20.86 -23.97
N PRO A 114 10.57 19.85 -23.56
CA PRO A 114 10.08 19.81 -22.20
C PRO A 114 11.24 19.66 -21.21
N ARG A 115 11.20 20.43 -20.12
CA ARG A 115 12.24 20.41 -19.08
C ARG A 115 12.34 19.04 -18.40
N VAL A 116 13.56 18.60 -18.08
CA VAL A 116 13.79 17.42 -17.24
C VAL A 116 13.50 17.75 -15.76
N PRO A 117 12.65 16.99 -15.06
CA PRO A 117 12.34 17.24 -13.66
C PRO A 117 13.56 17.10 -12.75
N SER A 118 13.68 18.01 -11.78
CA SER A 118 14.75 17.95 -10.77
C SER A 118 14.60 16.70 -9.89
N GLU A 119 15.68 16.31 -9.21
CA GLU A 119 15.65 15.15 -8.32
C GLU A 119 14.61 15.31 -7.20
N ALA A 120 14.50 16.52 -6.63
CA ALA A 120 13.52 16.85 -5.60
C ALA A 120 12.07 16.72 -6.12
N GLU A 121 11.80 17.24 -7.32
CA GLU A 121 10.49 17.10 -7.99
C GLU A 121 10.14 15.62 -8.20
N ARG A 122 11.10 14.81 -8.66
CA ARG A 122 10.90 13.36 -8.87
C ARG A 122 10.58 12.63 -7.57
N ILE A 123 11.25 12.99 -6.47
CA ILE A 123 10.99 12.41 -5.15
C ILE A 123 9.60 12.82 -4.67
N ALA A 124 9.25 14.11 -4.76
CA ALA A 124 7.94 14.61 -4.38
C ALA A 124 6.80 13.93 -5.15
N GLU A 125 6.92 13.77 -6.46
CA GLU A 125 5.95 13.03 -7.27
C GLU A 125 5.79 11.57 -6.82
N ARG A 126 6.90 10.93 -6.43
CA ARG A 126 6.89 9.55 -5.96
C ARG A 126 6.23 9.44 -4.59
N GLU A 127 6.53 10.38 -3.68
CA GLU A 127 5.91 10.47 -2.37
C GLU A 127 4.42 10.70 -2.48
N GLU A 128 3.99 11.58 -3.39
CA GLU A 128 2.57 11.85 -3.64
C GLU A 128 1.83 10.59 -4.12
N LYS A 129 2.40 9.90 -5.12
CA LYS A 129 1.84 8.61 -5.60
C LYS A 129 1.77 7.56 -4.48
N MET A 130 2.73 7.57 -3.57
CA MET A 130 2.73 6.67 -2.41
C MET A 130 1.67 7.08 -1.38
N ARG A 131 1.50 8.37 -1.10
CA ARG A 131 0.47 8.92 -0.18
C ARG A 131 -0.93 8.56 -0.67
N VAL A 132 -1.25 8.88 -1.93
CA VAL A 132 -2.53 8.53 -2.56
C VAL A 132 -2.80 7.03 -2.49
N LYS A 133 -1.78 6.20 -2.73
CA LYS A 133 -1.91 4.74 -2.63
C LYS A 133 -2.20 4.28 -1.20
N VAL A 134 -1.59 4.91 -0.20
CA VAL A 134 -1.79 4.62 1.22
C VAL A 134 -3.18 5.07 1.67
N GLU A 135 -3.63 6.26 1.28
CA GLU A 135 -4.97 6.77 1.56
C GLU A 135 -6.04 5.84 0.99
N ARG A 136 -5.93 5.48 -0.30
CA ARG A 136 -6.83 4.51 -0.93
C ARG A 136 -6.86 3.17 -0.19
N ARG A 137 -5.74 2.71 0.36
CA ARG A 137 -5.67 1.47 1.16
C ARG A 137 -6.34 1.63 2.52
N LYS A 138 -6.18 2.79 3.17
CA LYS A 138 -6.83 3.10 4.45
C LYS A 138 -8.34 3.17 4.30
N GLU A 139 -8.84 3.86 3.27
CA GLU A 139 -10.27 3.93 2.97
C GLU A 139 -10.86 2.56 2.64
N ALA A 140 -10.15 1.74 1.88
CA ALA A 140 -10.60 0.37 1.61
C ALA A 140 -10.65 -0.48 2.89
N ALA A 141 -9.68 -0.31 3.79
CA ALA A 141 -9.65 -1.01 5.07
C ALA A 141 -10.74 -0.52 6.04
N SER A 142 -11.03 0.79 6.09
CA SER A 142 -12.10 1.33 6.94
C SER A 142 -13.46 0.85 6.46
N ARG A 143 -13.72 0.88 5.15
CA ARG A 143 -14.95 0.33 4.57
C ARG A 143 -15.11 -1.16 4.83
N ALA A 144 -14.04 -1.94 4.73
CA ALA A 144 -14.09 -3.37 5.06
C ALA A 144 -14.43 -3.60 6.54
N ASN A 145 -13.82 -2.83 7.45
CA ASN A 145 -14.13 -2.91 8.87
C ASN A 145 -15.57 -2.47 9.19
N GLU A 146 -16.10 -1.46 8.51
CA GLU A 146 -17.50 -1.02 8.66
C GLU A 146 -18.47 -2.12 8.20
N VAL A 147 -18.18 -2.79 7.08
CA VAL A 147 -18.98 -3.92 6.60
C VAL A 147 -18.95 -5.08 7.60
N GLU A 148 -17.77 -5.49 8.06
CA GLU A 148 -17.61 -6.54 9.08
C GLU A 148 -18.30 -6.19 10.41
N ALA A 149 -18.24 -4.93 10.85
CA ALA A 149 -18.98 -4.47 12.03
C ALA A 149 -20.50 -4.57 11.82
N SER A 150 -21.01 -4.17 10.66
CA SER A 150 -22.43 -4.29 10.35
C SER A 150 -22.89 -5.75 10.21
N GLU A 151 -22.05 -6.64 9.69
CA GLU A 151 -22.32 -8.08 9.58
C GLU A 151 -22.34 -8.74 10.95
N THR A 152 -21.38 -8.41 11.82
CA THR A 152 -21.36 -8.93 13.20
C THR A 152 -22.55 -8.43 14.02
N GLU A 153 -22.95 -7.17 13.87
CA GLU A 153 -24.14 -6.60 14.49
C GLU A 153 -25.43 -7.26 14.01
N THR A 154 -25.59 -7.47 12.70
CA THR A 154 -26.77 -8.16 12.15
C THR A 154 -26.84 -9.62 12.61
N VAL A 155 -25.73 -10.35 12.62
CA VAL A 155 -25.67 -11.72 13.14
C VAL A 155 -26.02 -11.77 14.63
N ALA A 156 -25.57 -10.80 15.43
CA ALA A 156 -25.92 -10.71 16.85
C ALA A 156 -27.42 -10.44 17.06
N GLN A 157 -28.02 -9.54 16.27
CA GLN A 157 -29.46 -9.26 16.31
C GLN A 157 -30.30 -10.48 15.93
N VAL A 158 -29.94 -11.20 14.86
CA VAL A 158 -30.63 -12.43 14.46
C VAL A 158 -30.59 -13.48 15.58
N LYS A 159 -29.42 -13.72 16.18
CA LYS A 159 -29.27 -14.64 17.32
C LYS A 159 -30.12 -14.21 18.53
N ALA A 160 -30.16 -12.93 18.86
CA ALA A 160 -30.98 -12.42 19.96
C ALA A 160 -32.49 -12.62 19.71
N THR A 161 -32.96 -12.38 18.48
CA THR A 161 -34.37 -12.62 18.11
C THR A 161 -34.74 -14.11 18.13
N GLU A 162 -33.81 -15.01 17.80
CA GLU A 162 -34.04 -16.46 17.92
C GLU A 162 -34.17 -16.92 19.38
N VAL A 163 -33.32 -16.42 20.27
CA VAL A 163 -33.37 -16.76 21.71
C VAL A 163 -34.70 -16.32 22.32
N THR A 164 -35.16 -15.11 22.01
CA THR A 164 -36.46 -14.60 22.48
C THR A 164 -37.64 -15.39 21.91
N ARG A 165 -37.58 -15.79 20.63
CA ARG A 165 -38.57 -16.69 20.01
C ARG A 165 -38.62 -18.05 20.69
N LYS A 166 -37.46 -18.67 20.97
CA LYS A 166 -37.37 -19.96 21.69
C LYS A 166 -37.95 -19.86 23.11
N ALA A 167 -37.65 -18.77 23.84
CA ALA A 167 -38.20 -18.54 25.18
C ALA A 167 -39.72 -18.35 25.17
N LYS A 168 -40.27 -17.60 24.20
CA LYS A 168 -41.73 -17.46 24.01
C LYS A 168 -42.39 -18.80 23.69
N LYS A 169 -41.79 -19.62 22.82
CA LYS A 169 -42.30 -20.96 22.48
C LYS A 169 -42.34 -21.88 23.71
N ALA A 170 -41.27 -21.91 24.50
CA ALA A 170 -41.20 -22.69 25.74
C ALA A 170 -42.23 -22.24 26.80
N LYS A 171 -42.45 -20.92 26.95
CA LYS A 171 -43.51 -20.39 27.82
C LYS A 171 -44.90 -20.81 27.34
N LYS A 172 -45.18 -20.73 26.03
CA LYS A 172 -46.47 -21.14 25.44
C LYS A 172 -46.72 -22.64 25.66
N GLU A 173 -45.69 -23.47 25.50
CA GLU A 173 -45.78 -24.91 25.71
C GLU A 173 -46.00 -25.28 27.18
N LYS A 174 -45.33 -24.59 28.12
CA LYS A 174 -45.61 -24.71 29.56
C LYS A 174 -47.03 -24.27 29.93
N ALA A 175 -47.53 -23.18 29.34
CA ALA A 175 -48.90 -22.73 29.56
C ALA A 175 -49.93 -23.75 29.05
N MET A 176 -49.70 -24.34 27.87
CA MET A 176 -50.56 -25.40 27.34
C MET A 176 -50.52 -26.67 28.20
N LYS A 177 -49.34 -27.08 28.68
CA LYS A 177 -49.23 -28.23 29.59
C LYS A 177 -49.93 -27.98 30.92
N LYS A 178 -49.86 -26.76 31.46
CA LYS A 178 -50.56 -26.38 32.68
C LYS A 178 -52.08 -26.41 32.49
N SER A 179 -52.61 -25.86 31.39
CA SER A 179 -54.05 -25.92 31.11
C SER A 179 -54.55 -27.34 30.89
N VAL A 180 -53.73 -28.22 30.30
CA VAL A 180 -54.08 -29.65 30.14
C VAL A 180 -54.12 -30.37 31.50
N LEU A 181 -53.18 -30.06 32.40
CA LEU A 181 -53.13 -30.64 33.76
C LEU A 181 -54.27 -30.14 34.67
N GLU A 182 -54.77 -28.92 34.46
CA GLU A 182 -55.95 -28.38 35.17
C GLU A 182 -57.29 -28.93 34.63
N SER A 183 -57.28 -29.60 33.47
CA SER A 183 -58.47 -30.20 32.84
C SER A 183 -58.61 -31.72 33.04
N THR A 184 -57.61 -32.40 33.61
CA THR A 184 -57.69 -33.82 33.95
C THR A 184 -58.55 -34.02 35.21
N PRO A 185 -59.64 -34.83 35.16
CA PRO A 185 -60.49 -35.07 36.33
C PRO A 185 -59.68 -35.74 37.44
N ARG A 186 -59.84 -35.23 38.67
CA ARG A 186 -59.25 -35.81 39.88
C ARG A 186 -59.93 -37.16 40.12
N GLU A 187 -59.27 -38.26 39.76
CA GLU A 187 -59.74 -39.62 40.05
C GLU A 187 -59.98 -39.76 41.56
N GLU A 188 -61.19 -40.19 41.91
CA GLU A 188 -61.62 -40.52 43.27
C GLU A 188 -60.79 -41.68 43.81
N GLU A 189 -60.28 -41.54 45.04
CA GLU A 189 -59.53 -42.60 45.71
C GLU A 189 -60.36 -43.88 45.83
N PRO A 190 -59.80 -45.07 45.54
CA PRO A 190 -60.54 -46.31 45.72
C PRO A 190 -60.76 -46.57 47.22
N SER A 191 -62.04 -46.57 47.58
CA SER A 191 -62.62 -47.09 48.82
C SER A 191 -61.90 -48.35 49.33
N LYS A 192 -61.38 -48.24 50.56
CA LYS A 192 -60.80 -49.35 51.33
C LYS A 192 -61.87 -50.42 51.56
N LYS A 193 -61.87 -51.48 50.75
CA LYS A 193 -62.64 -52.69 51.03
C LYS A 193 -61.94 -53.52 52.11
N THR A 194 -62.61 -53.57 53.25
CA THR A 194 -62.50 -54.55 54.32
C THR A 194 -62.84 -55.96 53.83
N GLY A 195 -62.14 -56.97 54.35
CA GLY A 195 -62.73 -58.28 54.66
C GLY A 195 -62.29 -59.48 53.82
N TRP A 196 -61.72 -60.48 54.52
CA TRP A 196 -62.14 -61.90 54.56
C TRP A 196 -62.21 -62.68 53.20
N PHE A 197 -61.56 -63.84 53.01
CA PHE A 197 -61.68 -65.11 53.74
C PHE A 197 -60.64 -66.15 53.22
N SER A 198 -60.27 -67.11 54.08
CA SER A 198 -59.70 -68.47 53.87
C SER A 198 -58.40 -68.70 53.08
#